data_AF-A0A2W0HZ32-F1
#
_entry.id   AF-A0A2W0HZ32-F1
#
_cell.length_a   1.000
_cell.length_b   1.000
_cell.length_c   1.000
_cell.angle_alpha   90.00
_cell.angle_beta   90.00
_cell.angle_gamma   90.00
#
_symmetry.space_group_name_H-M   'P 1'
#
loop_
_entity.id
_entity.type
_entity.pdbx_description
1 polymer ?
#
loop_
_entity_poly.entity_id
_entity_poly.type
_entity_poly.pdbx_seq_one_letter_code
_entity_poly.pdbx_strand_id
1 'polypeptide(L)'
;MIKRMYQKLKSYFSRKKAEVKQKKQAGVIEEVNSLQARLKQITTGYDDQMNKRQAELNRLNHEYGKKFDEWKAVFHRVKMRTAPEVEADKLKANMEPLEERIQELNDELYQIGEYKRQDVLYLTDSIHGLKQAYTESQVEALARSADELLRIKADYQLKLQDFRKQYQQTGSLEADIQKHLQEQGINYRPEMSARVTDATDKHLNGFSFEIDTQMVNDILSGGAVEYELFKRVRKKQK
;
A
#
# COMPACT_ATOMS: atom_id res chain seq x y z
N MET A 1 43.03 27.94 -6.02
CA MET A 1 41.76 28.06 -6.77
C MET A 1 41.34 26.74 -7.45
N ILE A 2 42.25 26.07 -8.17
CA ILE A 2 42.01 24.79 -8.89
C ILE A 2 41.51 23.65 -7.96
N LYS A 3 42.08 23.51 -6.76
CA LYS A 3 41.67 22.49 -5.77
C LYS A 3 40.19 22.58 -5.34
N ARG A 4 39.67 23.81 -5.14
CA ARG A 4 38.26 24.05 -4.78
C ARG A 4 37.32 23.78 -5.96
N MET A 5 37.76 24.06 -7.17
CA MET A 5 37.01 23.81 -8.39
C MET A 5 36.91 22.30 -8.69
N TYR A 6 38.02 21.56 -8.47
CA TYR A 6 38.04 20.10 -8.59
C TYR A 6 37.12 19.42 -7.55
N GLN A 7 37.09 19.91 -6.31
CA GLN A 7 36.16 19.41 -5.29
C GLN A 7 34.70 19.68 -5.64
N LYS A 8 34.37 20.86 -6.20
CA LYS A 8 33.01 21.18 -6.67
C LYS A 8 32.58 20.32 -7.86
N LEU A 9 33.47 20.06 -8.82
CA LEU A 9 33.19 19.18 -9.94
C LEU A 9 32.99 17.73 -9.46
N LYS A 10 33.86 17.24 -8.58
CA LYS A 10 33.73 15.90 -8.00
C LYS A 10 32.41 15.74 -7.23
N SER A 11 31.99 16.72 -6.44
CA SER A 11 30.71 16.67 -5.74
C SER A 11 29.51 16.75 -6.67
N TYR A 12 29.59 17.54 -7.75
CA TYR A 12 28.53 17.61 -8.78
C TYR A 12 28.36 16.29 -9.52
N PHE A 13 29.44 15.66 -9.99
CA PHE A 13 29.38 14.37 -10.67
C PHE A 13 28.92 13.23 -9.74
N SER A 14 29.30 13.25 -8.46
CA SER A 14 28.80 12.30 -7.47
C SER A 14 27.29 12.48 -7.22
N ARG A 15 26.79 13.72 -7.14
CA ARG A 15 25.35 14.01 -7.01
C ARG A 15 24.57 13.56 -8.24
N LYS A 16 25.06 13.87 -9.44
CA LYS A 16 24.42 13.46 -10.70
C LYS A 16 24.36 11.93 -10.85
N LYS A 17 25.41 11.21 -10.43
CA LYS A 17 25.40 9.73 -10.39
C LYS A 17 24.39 9.19 -9.37
N ALA A 18 24.29 9.81 -8.19
CA ALA A 18 23.30 9.44 -7.18
C ALA A 18 21.87 9.67 -7.65
N GLU A 19 21.58 10.81 -8.30
CA GLU A 19 20.26 11.12 -8.89
C GLU A 19 19.85 10.12 -9.99
N VAL A 20 20.79 9.73 -10.86
CA VAL A 20 20.52 8.73 -11.90
C VAL A 20 20.25 7.35 -11.30
N LYS A 21 20.99 6.96 -10.25
CA LYS A 21 20.74 5.71 -9.52
C LYS A 21 19.36 5.75 -8.85
N GLN A 22 18.99 6.89 -8.28
CA GLN A 22 17.67 7.15 -7.68
C GLN A 22 16.52 6.97 -8.68
N LYS A 23 16.64 7.57 -9.88
CA LYS A 23 15.61 7.46 -10.92
C LYS A 23 15.44 6.02 -11.41
N LYS A 24 16.54 5.28 -11.56
CA LYS A 24 16.47 3.87 -11.96
C LYS A 24 15.76 3.00 -10.91
N GLN A 25 15.99 3.25 -9.63
CA GLN A 25 15.37 2.51 -8.53
C GLN A 25 13.88 2.80 -8.37
N ALA A 26 13.49 4.08 -8.50
CA ALA A 26 12.08 4.46 -8.55
C ALA A 26 11.37 3.74 -9.71
N GLY A 27 12.02 3.66 -10.87
CA GLY A 27 11.52 2.92 -12.03
C GLY A 27 11.27 1.43 -11.75
N VAL A 28 12.19 0.74 -11.07
CA VAL A 28 12.00 -0.70 -10.74
C VAL A 28 10.86 -0.92 -9.75
N ILE A 29 10.71 -0.05 -8.74
CA ILE A 29 9.59 -0.13 -7.79
C ILE A 29 8.25 0.09 -8.51
N GLU A 30 8.18 1.13 -9.35
CA GLU A 30 6.99 1.43 -10.15
C GLU A 30 6.64 0.30 -11.13
N GLU A 31 7.65 -0.28 -11.78
CA GLU A 31 7.48 -1.39 -12.71
C GLU A 31 6.93 -2.64 -12.03
N VAL A 32 7.49 -3.05 -10.89
CA VAL A 32 6.96 -4.19 -10.11
C VAL A 32 5.55 -3.92 -9.60
N ASN A 33 5.26 -2.71 -9.12
CA ASN A 33 3.91 -2.34 -8.69
C ASN A 33 2.90 -2.38 -9.86
N SER A 34 3.32 -1.94 -11.05
CA SER A 34 2.51 -2.01 -12.27
C SER A 34 2.22 -3.45 -12.68
N LEU A 35 3.25 -4.32 -12.67
CA LEU A 35 3.09 -5.75 -12.96
C LEU A 35 2.16 -6.44 -11.96
N GLN A 36 2.27 -6.10 -10.67
CA GLN A 36 1.38 -6.63 -9.64
C GLN A 36 -0.08 -6.19 -9.85
N ALA A 37 -0.29 -4.91 -10.18
CA ALA A 37 -1.62 -4.40 -10.50
C ALA A 37 -2.21 -5.09 -11.74
N ARG A 38 -1.40 -5.28 -12.79
CA ARG A 38 -1.79 -5.99 -14.01
C ARG A 38 -2.12 -7.45 -13.74
N LEU A 39 -1.33 -8.15 -12.92
CA LEU A 39 -1.60 -9.53 -12.51
C LEU A 39 -2.96 -9.66 -11.82
N LYS A 40 -3.27 -8.74 -10.90
CA LYS A 40 -4.57 -8.70 -10.22
C LYS A 40 -5.70 -8.49 -11.23
N GLN A 41 -5.55 -7.49 -12.11
CA GLN A 41 -6.56 -7.16 -13.12
C GLN A 41 -6.83 -8.35 -14.06
N ILE A 42 -5.78 -9.00 -14.56
CA ILE A 42 -5.90 -10.14 -15.47
C ILE A 42 -6.55 -11.34 -14.77
N THR A 43 -6.13 -11.64 -13.54
CA THR A 43 -6.70 -12.75 -12.77
C THR A 43 -8.20 -12.54 -12.56
N THR A 44 -8.61 -11.35 -12.11
CA THR A 44 -10.03 -11.00 -11.94
C THR A 44 -10.78 -11.02 -13.27
N GLY A 45 -10.20 -10.48 -14.34
CA GLY A 45 -10.84 -10.46 -15.66
C GLY A 45 -11.11 -11.85 -16.21
N TYR A 46 -10.16 -12.78 -16.08
CA TYR A 46 -10.36 -14.17 -16.48
C TYR A 46 -11.37 -14.88 -15.58
N ASP A 47 -11.31 -14.69 -14.26
CA ASP A 47 -12.28 -15.29 -13.33
C ASP A 47 -13.71 -14.84 -13.66
N ASP A 48 -13.91 -13.56 -13.95
CA ASP A 48 -15.22 -13.04 -14.35
C ASP A 48 -15.72 -13.64 -15.68
N GLN A 49 -14.82 -13.83 -16.65
CA GLN A 49 -15.17 -14.46 -17.93
C GLN A 49 -15.52 -15.95 -17.75
N MET A 50 -14.70 -16.69 -17.00
CA MET A 50 -14.96 -18.10 -16.68
C MET A 50 -16.28 -18.26 -15.94
N ASN A 51 -16.56 -17.41 -14.95
CA ASN A 51 -17.81 -17.45 -14.18
C ASN A 51 -19.04 -17.23 -15.08
N LYS A 52 -18.96 -16.27 -16.02
CA LYS A 52 -20.05 -16.02 -16.99
C LYS A 52 -20.30 -17.22 -17.89
N ARG A 53 -19.23 -17.80 -18.45
CA ARG A 53 -19.30 -18.97 -19.32
C ARG A 53 -19.76 -20.22 -18.58
N GLN A 54 -19.32 -20.41 -17.34
CA GLN A 54 -19.78 -21.51 -16.49
C GLN A 54 -21.26 -21.38 -16.16
N ALA A 55 -21.76 -20.17 -15.91
CA ALA A 55 -23.19 -19.94 -15.69
C ALA A 55 -24.02 -20.26 -16.94
N GLU A 56 -23.53 -19.88 -18.13
CA GLU A 56 -24.15 -20.21 -19.43
C GLU A 56 -24.17 -21.73 -19.66
N LEU A 57 -23.05 -22.41 -19.44
CA LEU A 57 -22.91 -23.86 -19.54
C LEU A 57 -23.87 -24.59 -18.58
N ASN A 58 -23.95 -24.15 -17.32
CA ASN A 58 -24.86 -24.74 -16.34
C ASN A 58 -26.33 -24.61 -16.77
N ARG A 59 -26.70 -23.46 -17.35
CA ARG A 59 -28.05 -23.24 -17.89
C ARG A 59 -28.34 -24.17 -19.07
N LEU A 60 -27.41 -24.30 -20.02
CA LEU A 60 -27.57 -25.17 -21.18
C LEU A 60 -27.62 -26.65 -20.79
N ASN A 61 -26.79 -27.09 -19.86
CA ASN A 61 -26.85 -28.45 -19.31
C ASN A 61 -28.20 -28.77 -18.69
N HIS A 62 -28.80 -27.81 -17.97
CA HIS A 62 -30.15 -27.97 -17.41
C HIS A 62 -31.23 -28.06 -18.49
N GLU A 63 -31.13 -27.23 -19.52
CA GLU A 63 -32.05 -27.26 -20.66
C GLU A 63 -31.94 -28.56 -21.46
N TYR A 64 -30.70 -28.99 -21.75
CA TYR A 64 -30.40 -30.27 -22.37
C TYR A 64 -30.95 -31.43 -21.55
N GLY A 65 -30.75 -31.43 -20.22
CA GLY A 65 -31.28 -32.46 -19.33
C GLY A 65 -32.81 -32.60 -19.42
N LYS A 66 -33.55 -31.48 -19.45
CA LYS A 66 -35.00 -31.50 -19.66
C LYS A 66 -35.39 -32.11 -21.01
N LYS A 67 -34.68 -31.72 -22.08
CA LYS A 67 -34.95 -32.23 -23.44
C LYS A 67 -34.60 -33.72 -23.57
N PHE A 68 -33.54 -34.16 -22.91
CA PHE A 68 -33.16 -35.54 -22.83
C PHE A 68 -34.22 -36.38 -22.10
N ASP A 69 -34.79 -35.88 -21.01
CA ASP A 69 -35.87 -36.56 -20.29
C ASP A 69 -37.16 -36.66 -21.15
N GLU A 70 -37.52 -35.59 -21.87
CA GLU A 70 -38.61 -35.59 -22.85
C GLU A 70 -38.39 -36.65 -23.95
N TRP A 71 -37.19 -36.66 -24.54
CA TRP A 71 -36.79 -37.63 -25.55
C TRP A 71 -36.85 -39.06 -25.02
N LYS A 72 -36.31 -39.31 -23.82
CA LYS A 72 -36.28 -40.63 -23.17
C LYS A 72 -37.69 -41.19 -22.95
N ALA A 73 -38.64 -40.34 -22.54
CA ALA A 73 -40.04 -40.73 -22.37
C ALA A 73 -40.71 -41.10 -23.70
N VAL A 74 -40.48 -40.32 -24.76
CA VAL A 74 -40.98 -40.63 -26.11
C VAL A 74 -40.33 -41.90 -26.66
N PHE A 75 -39.01 -42.03 -26.54
CA PHE A 75 -38.26 -43.20 -26.99
C PHE A 75 -38.75 -44.49 -26.32
N HIS A 76 -39.11 -44.44 -25.02
CA HIS A 76 -39.72 -45.58 -24.34
C HIS A 76 -41.07 -45.96 -24.97
N ARG A 77 -41.93 -44.98 -25.31
CA ARG A 77 -43.20 -45.22 -26.01
C ARG A 77 -42.99 -45.79 -27.42
N VAL A 78 -41.98 -45.31 -28.14
CA VAL A 78 -41.58 -45.87 -29.45
C VAL A 78 -41.16 -47.33 -29.29
N LYS A 79 -40.34 -47.67 -28.29
CA LYS A 79 -39.97 -49.07 -27.99
C LYS A 79 -41.17 -49.95 -27.63
N MET A 80 -42.17 -49.38 -26.96
CA MET A 80 -43.45 -50.05 -26.65
C MET A 80 -44.43 -50.08 -27.84
N ARG A 81 -44.05 -49.54 -29.00
CA ARG A 81 -44.89 -49.40 -30.21
C ARG A 81 -46.17 -48.58 -30.00
N THR A 82 -46.15 -47.67 -29.03
CA THR A 82 -47.28 -46.77 -28.71
C THR A 82 -47.09 -45.34 -29.22
N ALA A 83 -45.96 -45.06 -29.88
CA ALA A 83 -45.67 -43.79 -30.56
C ALA A 83 -44.84 -44.05 -31.84
N PRO A 84 -44.93 -43.17 -32.86
CA PRO A 84 -44.12 -43.27 -34.07
C PRO A 84 -42.68 -42.81 -33.85
N GLU A 85 -41.73 -43.46 -34.52
CA GLU A 85 -40.28 -43.19 -34.41
C GLU A 85 -39.90 -41.74 -34.77
N VAL A 86 -40.64 -41.15 -35.73
CA VAL A 86 -40.48 -39.75 -36.17
C VAL A 86 -40.59 -38.75 -35.01
N GLU A 87 -41.34 -39.05 -33.95
CA GLU A 87 -41.43 -38.17 -32.77
C GLU A 87 -40.14 -38.18 -31.94
N ALA A 88 -39.47 -39.33 -31.81
CA ALA A 88 -38.19 -39.43 -31.11
C ALA A 88 -37.07 -38.74 -31.90
N ASP A 89 -37.05 -38.90 -33.22
CA ASP A 89 -36.04 -38.27 -34.09
C ASP A 89 -36.13 -36.74 -34.07
N LYS A 90 -37.35 -36.18 -34.07
CA LYS A 90 -37.55 -34.73 -33.93
C LYS A 90 -37.00 -34.18 -32.62
N LEU A 91 -37.23 -34.89 -31.51
CA LEU A 91 -36.72 -34.47 -30.20
C LEU A 91 -35.20 -34.59 -30.12
N LYS A 92 -34.62 -35.62 -30.74
CA LYS A 92 -33.17 -35.77 -30.84
C LYS A 92 -32.55 -34.63 -31.67
N ALA A 93 -33.12 -34.31 -32.83
CA ALA A 93 -32.66 -33.21 -33.68
C ALA A 93 -32.73 -31.84 -32.96
N ASN A 94 -33.69 -31.66 -32.05
CA ASN A 94 -33.76 -30.44 -31.23
C ASN A 94 -32.71 -30.38 -30.11
N MET A 95 -32.11 -31.52 -29.74
CA MET A 95 -31.05 -31.58 -28.72
C MET A 95 -29.66 -31.37 -29.30
N GLU A 96 -29.41 -31.75 -30.56
CA GLU A 96 -28.10 -31.61 -31.23
C GLU A 96 -27.51 -30.19 -31.11
N PRO A 97 -28.26 -29.09 -31.38
CA PRO A 97 -27.72 -27.73 -31.22
C PRO A 97 -27.31 -27.39 -29.79
N LEU A 98 -27.96 -28.00 -28.79
CA LEU A 98 -27.59 -27.81 -27.38
C LEU A 98 -26.30 -28.57 -27.06
N GLU A 99 -26.13 -29.79 -27.58
CA GLU A 99 -24.89 -30.57 -27.42
C GLU A 99 -23.69 -29.85 -28.03
N GLU A 100 -23.84 -29.37 -29.26
CA GLU A 100 -22.82 -28.59 -29.95
C GLU A 100 -22.43 -27.35 -29.15
N ARG A 101 -23.42 -26.58 -28.68
CA ARG A 101 -23.16 -25.38 -27.89
C ARG A 101 -22.52 -25.68 -26.52
N ILE A 102 -22.91 -26.77 -25.87
CA ILE A 102 -22.29 -27.23 -24.62
C ILE A 102 -20.82 -27.59 -24.86
N GLN A 103 -20.53 -28.28 -25.96
CA GLN A 103 -19.17 -28.64 -26.33
C GLN A 103 -18.31 -27.40 -26.61
N GLU A 104 -18.83 -26.46 -27.42
CA GLU A 104 -18.17 -25.17 -27.67
C GLU A 104 -17.84 -24.42 -26.37
N LEU A 105 -18.79 -24.36 -25.42
CA LEU A 105 -18.56 -23.66 -24.15
C LEU A 105 -17.52 -24.35 -23.27
N ASN A 106 -17.45 -25.68 -23.28
CA ASN A 106 -16.40 -26.41 -22.58
C ASN A 106 -15.03 -26.11 -23.20
N ASP A 107 -14.94 -26.07 -24.53
CA ASP A 107 -13.71 -25.72 -25.24
C ASP A 107 -13.29 -24.26 -24.98
N GLU A 108 -14.25 -23.32 -24.99
CA GLU A 108 -14.01 -21.92 -24.61
C GLU A 108 -13.49 -21.81 -23.17
N LEU A 109 -14.11 -22.50 -22.21
CA LEU A 109 -13.68 -22.50 -20.80
C LEU A 109 -12.26 -23.06 -20.63
N TYR A 110 -11.93 -24.13 -21.35
CA TYR A 110 -10.59 -24.70 -21.35
C TYR A 110 -9.56 -23.71 -21.92
N GLN A 111 -9.86 -23.07 -23.05
CA GLN A 111 -8.99 -22.07 -23.66
C GLN A 111 -8.77 -20.86 -22.75
N ILE A 112 -9.84 -20.35 -22.12
CA ILE A 112 -9.75 -19.24 -21.15
C ILE A 112 -8.83 -19.63 -19.99
N GLY A 113 -8.95 -20.86 -19.47
CA GLY A 113 -8.07 -21.38 -18.41
C GLY A 113 -6.60 -21.44 -18.82
N GLU A 114 -6.32 -21.90 -20.04
CA GLU A 114 -4.94 -21.95 -20.57
C GLU A 114 -4.34 -20.56 -20.77
N TYR A 115 -5.10 -19.61 -21.33
CA TYR A 115 -4.63 -18.23 -21.47
C TYR A 115 -4.37 -17.58 -20.11
N LYS A 116 -5.28 -17.78 -19.13
CA LYS A 116 -5.07 -17.32 -17.75
C LYS A 116 -3.77 -17.88 -17.18
N ARG A 117 -3.54 -19.19 -17.34
CA ARG A 117 -2.32 -19.85 -16.84
C ARG A 117 -1.07 -19.25 -17.45
N GLN A 118 -1.05 -19.06 -18.77
CA GLN A 118 0.09 -18.49 -19.49
C GLN A 118 0.40 -17.05 -19.06
N ASP A 119 -0.62 -16.20 -18.99
CA ASP A 119 -0.46 -14.79 -18.59
C ASP A 119 0.00 -14.64 -17.13
N VAL A 120 -0.57 -15.44 -16.22
CA VAL A 120 -0.18 -15.45 -14.80
C VAL A 120 1.27 -15.90 -14.64
N LEU A 121 1.70 -16.95 -15.35
CA LEU A 121 3.08 -17.41 -15.33
C LEU A 121 4.02 -16.34 -15.86
N TYR A 122 3.73 -15.77 -17.03
CA TYR A 122 4.53 -14.70 -17.62
C TYR A 122 4.72 -13.50 -16.68
N LEU A 123 3.65 -13.03 -16.05
CA LEU A 123 3.71 -11.89 -15.14
C LEU A 123 4.44 -12.23 -13.84
N THR A 124 4.22 -13.43 -13.31
CA THR A 124 4.88 -13.88 -12.08
C THR A 124 6.39 -14.06 -12.31
N ASP A 125 6.79 -14.62 -13.45
CA ASP A 125 8.19 -14.74 -13.85
C ASP A 125 8.83 -13.37 -14.08
N SER A 126 8.09 -12.42 -14.68
CA SER A 126 8.56 -11.05 -14.86
C SER A 126 8.81 -10.35 -13.51
N ILE A 127 7.89 -10.50 -12.56
CA ILE A 127 8.06 -10.00 -11.19
C ILE A 127 9.24 -10.71 -10.50
N HIS A 128 9.37 -12.02 -10.68
CA HIS A 128 10.44 -12.81 -10.10
C HIS A 128 11.81 -12.38 -10.61
N GLY A 129 11.93 -12.10 -11.92
CA GLY A 129 13.16 -11.58 -12.54
C GLY A 129 13.58 -10.22 -11.97
N LEU A 130 12.63 -9.39 -11.54
CA LEU A 130 12.88 -8.09 -10.92
C LEU A 130 13.06 -8.14 -9.40
N LYS A 131 12.82 -9.30 -8.75
CA LYS A 131 12.80 -9.47 -7.29
C LYS A 131 14.02 -8.84 -6.61
N GLN A 132 15.23 -9.17 -7.05
CA GLN A 132 16.44 -8.69 -6.40
C GLN A 132 16.58 -7.17 -6.53
N ALA A 133 16.42 -6.63 -7.75
CA ALA A 133 16.51 -5.19 -8.00
C ALA A 133 15.42 -4.41 -7.24
N TYR A 134 14.23 -4.99 -7.10
CA TYR A 134 13.14 -4.44 -6.31
C TYR A 134 13.48 -4.41 -4.82
N THR A 135 13.96 -5.53 -4.25
CA THR A 135 14.38 -5.59 -2.84
C THR A 135 15.49 -4.59 -2.54
N GLU A 136 16.51 -4.51 -3.40
CA GLU A 136 17.59 -3.52 -3.25
C GLU A 136 17.06 -2.08 -3.31
N SER A 137 16.17 -1.79 -4.25
CA SER A 137 15.54 -0.47 -4.39
C SER A 137 14.69 -0.11 -3.17
N GLN A 138 13.95 -1.07 -2.60
CA GLN A 138 13.14 -0.88 -1.40
C GLN A 138 14.00 -0.64 -0.15
N VAL A 139 15.05 -1.44 0.04
CA VAL A 139 15.99 -1.25 1.15
C VAL A 139 16.62 0.14 1.09
N GLU A 140 17.04 0.60 -0.09
CA GLU A 140 17.59 1.94 -0.24
C GLU A 140 16.55 3.06 -0.02
N ALA A 141 15.31 2.87 -0.46
CA ALA A 141 14.23 3.82 -0.21
C ALA A 141 13.95 3.94 1.29
N LEU A 142 13.82 2.82 1.99
CA LEU A 142 13.62 2.76 3.44
C LEU A 142 14.80 3.37 4.20
N ALA A 143 16.03 3.10 3.80
CA ALA A 143 17.22 3.69 4.42
C ALA A 143 17.22 5.23 4.32
N ARG A 144 16.81 5.79 3.18
CA ARG A 144 16.69 7.25 3.03
C ARG A 144 15.60 7.84 3.91
N SER A 145 14.45 7.18 3.99
CA SER A 145 13.37 7.61 4.89
C SER A 145 13.82 7.54 6.36
N ALA A 146 14.59 6.51 6.74
CA ALA A 146 15.17 6.41 8.08
C ALA A 146 16.16 7.56 8.36
N ASP A 147 17.05 7.89 7.41
CA ASP A 147 17.97 9.03 7.53
C ASP A 147 17.23 10.37 7.68
N GLU A 148 16.15 10.56 6.93
CA GLU A 148 15.30 11.75 7.03
C GLU A 148 14.63 11.86 8.40
N LEU A 149 14.08 10.75 8.92
CA LEU A 149 13.48 10.71 10.26
C LEU A 149 14.52 10.97 11.35
N LEU A 150 15.75 10.46 11.23
CA LEU A 150 16.84 10.75 12.15
C LEU A 150 17.21 12.25 12.14
N ARG A 151 17.22 12.90 10.97
CA ARG A 151 17.44 14.35 10.88
C ARG A 151 16.33 15.14 11.56
N ILE A 152 15.07 14.79 11.32
CA ILE A 152 13.93 15.42 11.98
C ILE A 152 14.02 15.26 13.50
N LYS A 153 14.42 14.07 13.99
CA LYS A 153 14.65 13.83 15.41
C LYS A 153 15.76 14.71 15.98
N ALA A 154 16.88 14.86 15.27
CA ALA A 154 17.97 15.73 15.69
C ALA A 154 17.53 17.20 15.74
N ASP A 155 16.84 17.69 14.72
CA ASP A 155 16.32 19.06 14.66
C ASP A 155 15.31 19.34 15.78
N TYR A 156 14.45 18.37 16.09
CA TYR A 156 13.53 18.46 17.23
C TYR A 156 14.29 18.57 18.56
N GLN A 157 15.30 17.73 18.78
CA GLN A 157 16.13 17.78 19.99
C GLN A 157 16.89 19.11 20.12
N LEU A 158 17.42 19.65 19.03
CA LEU A 158 18.08 20.97 19.03
C LEU A 158 17.11 22.09 19.44
N LYS A 159 15.90 22.10 18.88
CA LYS A 159 14.87 23.08 19.27
C LYS A 159 14.49 22.98 20.75
N LEU A 160 14.42 21.77 21.30
CA LEU A 160 14.18 21.57 22.73
C LEU A 160 15.34 22.11 23.58
N GLN A 161 16.59 21.92 23.15
CA GLN A 161 17.75 22.48 23.86
C GLN A 161 17.75 24.00 23.83
N ASP A 162 17.45 24.62 22.68
CA ASP A 162 17.34 26.07 22.55
C ASP A 162 16.24 26.63 23.44
N PHE A 163 15.08 25.97 23.46
CA PHE A 163 13.97 26.31 24.35
C PHE A 163 14.39 26.27 25.82
N ARG A 164 15.02 25.18 26.25
CA ARG A 164 15.56 25.04 27.63
C ARG A 164 16.56 26.15 27.95
N LYS A 165 17.46 26.47 27.01
CA LYS A 165 18.48 27.51 27.19
C LYS A 165 17.84 28.88 27.44
N GLN A 166 16.79 29.23 26.70
CA GLN A 166 16.06 30.49 26.88
C GLN A 166 15.40 30.58 28.28
N TYR A 167 14.82 29.48 28.78
CA TYR A 167 14.30 29.43 30.16
C TYR A 167 15.40 29.62 31.20
N GLN A 168 16.50 28.87 31.05
CA GLN A 168 17.62 28.95 31.99
C GLN A 168 18.26 30.34 31.99
N GLN A 169 18.38 30.99 30.84
CA GLN A 169 18.86 32.36 30.74
C GLN A 169 17.96 33.36 31.47
N THR A 170 16.64 33.21 31.36
CA THR A 170 15.68 34.06 32.09
C THR A 170 15.85 33.91 33.59
N GLY A 171 15.92 32.66 34.09
CA GLY A 171 16.11 32.40 35.52
C GLY A 171 17.47 32.86 36.04
N SER A 172 18.55 32.66 35.26
CA SER A 172 19.89 33.14 35.61
C SER A 172 19.95 34.66 35.71
N LEU A 173 19.38 35.36 34.73
CA LEU A 173 19.34 36.82 34.73
C LEU A 173 18.55 37.36 35.94
N GLU A 174 17.42 36.74 36.26
CA GLU A 174 16.63 37.13 37.43
C GLU A 174 17.36 36.88 38.75
N ALA A 175 18.08 35.77 38.87
CA ALA A 175 18.92 35.48 40.03
C ALA A 175 20.05 36.51 40.19
N ASP A 176 20.69 36.92 39.09
CA ASP A 176 21.73 37.95 39.09
C ASP A 176 21.17 39.32 39.53
N ILE A 177 19.99 39.70 39.02
CA ILE A 177 19.30 40.93 39.44
C ILE A 177 18.96 40.88 40.93
N GLN A 178 18.37 39.78 41.40
CA GLN A 178 18.01 39.60 42.80
C GLN A 178 19.23 39.73 43.71
N LYS A 179 20.33 39.05 43.35
CA LYS A 179 21.59 39.10 44.11
C LYS A 179 22.09 40.54 44.25
N HIS A 180 22.21 41.28 43.14
CA HIS A 180 22.71 42.65 43.17
C HIS A 180 21.80 43.62 43.92
N LEU A 181 20.47 43.46 43.85
CA LEU A 181 19.54 44.28 44.62
C LEU A 181 19.60 43.97 46.12
N GLN A 182 19.71 42.70 46.50
CA GLN A 182 19.87 42.28 47.89
C GLN A 182 21.18 42.76 48.50
N GLU A 183 22.29 42.76 47.74
CA GLU A 183 23.57 43.33 48.14
C GLU A 183 23.47 44.84 48.48
N GLN A 184 22.50 45.55 47.89
CA GLN A 184 22.22 46.96 48.17
C GLN A 184 21.12 47.17 49.22
N GLY A 185 20.66 46.10 49.89
CA GLY A 185 19.59 46.16 50.89
C GLY A 185 18.19 46.35 50.33
N ILE A 186 18.00 46.19 49.01
CA ILE A 186 16.71 46.29 48.35
C ILE A 186 16.07 44.90 48.28
N ASN A 187 14.87 44.76 48.84
CA ASN A 187 14.13 43.50 48.74
C ASN A 187 13.49 43.39 47.36
N TYR A 188 13.92 42.40 46.58
CA TYR A 188 13.41 42.12 45.24
C TYR A 188 12.57 40.85 45.24
N ARG A 189 11.38 40.92 44.62
CA ARG A 189 10.51 39.77 44.40
C ARG A 189 10.70 39.28 42.95
N PRO A 190 11.07 38.00 42.74
CA PRO A 190 11.15 37.43 41.40
C PRO A 190 9.79 37.44 40.69
N GLU A 191 9.76 37.93 39.45
CA GLU A 191 8.59 37.99 38.58
C GLU A 191 8.86 37.59 37.12
N MET A 192 10.10 37.68 36.63
CA MET A 192 10.48 37.36 35.25
C MET A 192 10.28 35.89 34.94
N SER A 193 10.82 34.98 35.75
CA SER A 193 10.66 33.53 35.56
C SER A 193 9.20 33.11 35.68
N ALA A 194 8.45 33.73 36.59
CA ALA A 194 7.01 33.50 36.75
C ALA A 194 6.23 33.94 35.50
N ARG A 195 6.49 35.15 34.97
CA ARG A 195 5.84 35.65 33.74
C ARG A 195 6.19 34.82 32.51
N VAL A 196 7.43 34.37 32.38
CA VAL A 196 7.82 33.47 31.28
C VAL A 196 7.12 32.13 31.42
N THR A 197 7.07 31.56 32.63
CA THR A 197 6.33 30.31 32.89
C THR A 197 4.85 30.47 32.55
N ASP A 198 4.16 31.51 33.05
CA ASP A 198 2.73 31.73 32.78
C ASP A 198 2.42 31.96 31.29
N ALA A 199 3.29 32.69 30.59
CA ALA A 199 3.12 32.96 29.16
C ALA A 199 3.30 31.69 28.33
N THR A 200 4.22 30.82 28.72
CA THR A 200 4.56 29.59 28.00
C THR A 200 3.68 28.42 28.41
N ASP A 201 3.20 28.36 29.64
CA ASP A 201 2.28 27.32 30.13
C ASP A 201 0.98 27.29 29.33
N LYS A 202 0.46 28.46 28.91
CA LYS A 202 -0.69 28.53 27.99
C LYS A 202 -0.42 27.87 26.64
N HIS A 203 0.84 27.84 26.22
CA HIS A 203 1.30 27.22 24.99
C HIS A 203 1.81 25.79 25.19
N LEU A 204 2.09 25.33 26.42
CA LEU A 204 2.66 24.01 26.73
C LEU A 204 1.65 23.04 27.38
N ASN A 205 0.65 23.53 28.12
CA ASN A 205 -0.33 22.73 28.88
C ASN A 205 -1.29 21.88 28.02
N GLY A 206 -1.00 21.72 26.73
CA GLY A 206 -1.65 20.76 25.82
C GLY A 206 -0.67 19.94 24.97
N PHE A 207 0.63 19.91 25.35
CA PHE A 207 1.73 19.34 24.57
C PHE A 207 2.51 18.23 25.32
N SER A 208 1.83 17.34 26.05
CA SER A 208 2.44 16.02 26.34
C SER A 208 2.41 15.17 25.06
N PHE A 209 3.27 15.52 24.12
CA PHE A 209 3.60 14.66 22.99
C PHE A 209 4.82 13.82 23.38
N GLU A 210 4.62 12.89 24.30
CA GLU A 210 5.58 11.80 24.46
C GLU A 210 5.40 10.86 23.28
N ILE A 211 6.34 10.96 22.34
CA ILE A 211 6.54 9.87 21.39
C ILE A 211 7.36 8.83 22.12
N ASP A 212 6.73 7.72 22.47
CA ASP A 212 7.44 6.59 23.05
C ASP A 212 8.54 6.14 22.06
N THR A 213 9.78 6.11 22.55
CA THR A 213 10.93 5.70 21.75
C THR A 213 10.82 4.23 21.34
N GLN A 214 10.19 3.40 22.17
CA GLN A 214 9.92 2.00 21.83
C GLN A 214 8.94 1.91 20.66
N MET A 215 7.82 2.65 20.72
CA MET A 215 6.86 2.73 19.62
C MET A 215 7.48 3.21 18.31
N VAL A 216 8.39 4.19 18.35
CA VAL A 216 9.12 4.65 17.15
C VAL A 216 10.03 3.56 16.60
N ASN A 217 10.78 2.88 17.45
CA ASN A 217 11.67 1.80 17.04
C ASN A 217 10.89 0.60 16.47
N ASP A 218 9.73 0.29 17.03
CA ASP A 218 8.85 -0.76 16.55
C ASP A 218 8.28 -0.42 15.17
N ILE A 219 7.83 0.81 14.94
CA ILE A 219 7.38 1.28 13.62
C ILE A 219 8.53 1.26 12.60
N LEU A 220 9.73 1.72 12.99
CA LEU A 220 10.92 1.74 12.12
C LEU A 220 11.41 0.34 11.75
N SER A 221 11.08 -0.68 12.55
CA SER A 221 11.38 -2.09 12.26
C SER A 221 10.25 -2.82 11.53
N GLY A 222 9.19 -2.12 11.13
CA GLY A 222 8.08 -2.65 10.32
C GLY A 222 6.78 -2.93 11.10
N GLY A 223 6.69 -2.48 12.36
CA GLY A 223 5.48 -2.55 13.16
C GLY A 223 4.35 -1.64 12.65
N ALA A 224 3.11 -1.96 13.03
CA ALA A 224 1.94 -1.18 12.65
C ALA A 224 1.90 0.19 13.35
N VAL A 225 1.39 1.20 12.65
CA VAL A 225 1.12 2.52 13.24
C VAL A 225 -0.29 2.53 13.83
N GLU A 226 -0.42 2.67 15.15
CA GLU A 226 -1.74 2.79 15.78
C GLU A 226 -2.48 4.06 15.32
N TYR A 227 -3.76 3.89 14.96
CA TYR A 227 -4.65 4.92 14.43
C TYR A 227 -4.83 6.14 15.36
N GLU A 228 -4.59 5.97 16.68
CA GLU A 228 -4.71 7.04 17.68
C GLU A 228 -3.67 8.16 17.51
N LEU A 229 -2.52 7.89 16.85
CA LEU A 229 -1.55 8.93 16.49
C LEU A 229 -2.14 9.98 15.53
N PHE A 230 -3.00 9.56 14.59
CA PHE A 230 -3.60 10.45 13.59
C PHE A 230 -4.72 11.34 14.14
N LYS A 231 -5.49 10.85 15.14
CA LYS A 231 -6.55 11.65 15.79
C LYS A 231 -5.98 12.83 16.57
N ARG A 232 -4.81 12.68 17.19
CA ARG A 232 -4.18 13.74 18.00
C ARG A 232 -3.67 14.91 17.15
N VAL A 233 -3.23 14.64 15.91
CA VAL A 233 -2.78 15.68 14.96
C VAL A 233 -3.97 16.35 14.25
N ARG A 234 -4.98 15.58 13.81
CA ARG A 234 -6.12 16.12 13.03
C ARG A 234 -7.14 16.92 13.84
N LYS A 235 -7.28 16.69 15.14
CA LYS A 235 -8.22 17.46 15.98
C LYS A 235 -7.86 18.95 16.16
N LYS A 236 -6.72 19.42 15.63
CA LYS A 236 -6.24 20.81 15.79
C LYS A 236 -5.88 21.54 14.48
N GLN A 237 -6.22 20.97 13.31
CA GLN A 237 -6.21 21.70 12.03
C GLN A 237 -7.59 22.27 11.63
N LYS A 238 -8.59 22.12 12.50
CA LYS A 238 -9.87 22.83 12.45
C LYS A 238 -9.95 23.74 13.66
#